data_AF-A0AA40EWS3-F1
#
_entry.id   AF-A0AA40EWS3-F1
#
_cell.length_a   1.000
_cell.length_b   1.000
_cell.length_c   1.000
_cell.angle_alpha   90.00
_cell.angle_beta   90.00
_cell.angle_gamma   90.00
#
_symmetry.space_group_name_H-M   'P 1'
#
loop_
_entity.id
_entity.type
_entity.pdbx_description
1 polymer ?
#
loop_
_entity_poly.entity_id
_entity_poly.type
_entity_poly.pdbx_seq_one_letter_code
_entity_poly.pdbx_strand_id
1 'polypeptide(L)'
;ECRWFTRGWCLQELIAPKQLYFYDCTWTQRGDRISLSGRLGRITNIGRRTLLNPNRLSTLPVARRMSWAATRQTTRPKDTAYCLVGIFGVNMPLIYGEGANAFLRLQEAIALATEDLSLFAWAGPGGEASPDAPRYSGLLARSSAQFANCSQLRNNQELLQYDFRLFTMVNHCFRFQICLMTDARNGQYLMPLHCHMISVSRSCTIVLRLIKTGAGFVRHK
;
A
#
# COMPACT_ATOMS: atom_id res chain seq x y z
N GLU A 1 21.14 10.87 12.61
CA GLU A 1 20.28 10.22 11.58
C GLU A 1 20.61 8.73 11.54
N CYS A 2 19.65 7.83 11.27
CA CYS A 2 19.90 6.38 11.26
C CYS A 2 19.47 5.75 9.93
N ARG A 3 20.46 5.28 9.15
CA ARG A 3 20.26 4.70 7.81
C ARG A 3 19.42 3.44 7.81
N TRP A 4 19.33 2.72 8.93
CA TRP A 4 18.54 1.49 9.02
C TRP A 4 17.05 1.73 8.70
N PHE A 5 16.49 2.86 9.11
CA PHE A 5 15.08 3.19 8.85
C PHE A 5 14.76 3.50 7.39
N THR A 6 15.78 3.81 6.56
CA THR A 6 15.59 4.11 5.14
C THR A 6 15.86 2.90 4.23
N ARG A 7 16.33 1.77 4.76
CA ARG A 7 16.57 0.55 3.96
C ARG A 7 15.28 -0.26 3.81
N GLY A 8 15.01 -0.77 2.61
CA GLY A 8 13.82 -1.58 2.31
C GLY A 8 13.68 -2.83 3.19
N TRP A 9 14.70 -3.69 3.21
CA TRP A 9 14.71 -4.95 3.97
C TRP A 9 14.51 -4.78 5.47
N CYS A 10 14.98 -3.67 6.03
CA CYS A 10 14.84 -3.36 7.46
C CYS A 10 13.38 -3.14 7.89
N LEU A 11 12.42 -3.02 6.96
CA LEU A 11 10.99 -3.07 7.28
C LEU A 11 10.58 -4.43 7.87
N GLN A 12 11.03 -5.54 7.27
CA GLN A 12 10.74 -6.86 7.82
C GLN A 12 11.44 -7.06 9.16
N GLU A 13 12.69 -6.62 9.27
CA GLU A 13 13.46 -6.66 10.52
C GLU A 13 12.79 -5.86 11.65
N LEU A 14 12.07 -4.77 11.33
CA LEU A 14 11.31 -4.00 12.31
C LEU A 14 10.05 -4.72 12.80
N ILE A 15 9.37 -5.44 11.91
CA ILE A 15 8.00 -5.93 12.11
C ILE A 15 7.96 -7.40 12.52
N ALA A 16 8.73 -8.25 11.86
CA ALA A 16 8.67 -9.70 12.02
C ALA A 16 9.12 -10.21 13.40
N PRO A 17 10.19 -9.67 14.04
CA PRO A 17 10.65 -10.20 15.32
C PRO A 17 9.65 -10.00 16.46
N LYS A 18 9.63 -10.95 17.40
CA LYS A 18 8.87 -10.81 18.67
C LYS A 18 9.48 -9.74 19.58
N GLN A 19 10.81 -9.76 19.69
CA GLN A 19 11.60 -8.82 20.47
C GLN A 19 12.60 -8.13 19.54
N LEU A 20 12.78 -6.82 19.71
CA LEU A 20 13.70 -6.02 18.93
C LEU A 20 14.26 -4.92 19.81
N TYR A 21 15.59 -4.89 19.91
CA TYR A 21 16.35 -3.93 20.71
C TYR A 21 17.17 -3.02 19.79
N PHE A 22 17.21 -1.74 20.12
CA PHE A 22 17.93 -0.73 19.36
C PHE A 22 19.18 -0.31 20.12
N TYR A 23 20.31 -0.29 19.43
CA TYR A 23 21.59 0.15 19.93
C TYR A 23 22.10 1.33 19.10
N ASP A 24 22.90 2.20 19.70
CA ASP A 24 23.65 3.23 18.98
C ASP A 24 25.05 2.74 18.58
N CYS A 25 25.85 3.62 17.97
CA CYS A 25 27.19 3.28 17.48
C CYS A 25 28.20 2.95 18.60
N THR A 26 27.88 3.23 19.86
CA THR A 26 28.71 2.86 21.01
C THR A 26 28.21 1.59 21.70
N TRP A 27 27.31 0.85 21.05
CA TRP A 27 26.64 -0.34 21.61
C TRP A 27 25.83 -0.04 22.88
N THR A 28 25.37 1.20 23.04
CA THR A 28 24.48 1.55 24.15
C THR A 28 23.04 1.25 23.77
N GLN A 29 22.33 0.47 24.59
CA GLN A 29 20.92 0.17 24.36
C GLN A 29 20.07 1.45 24.50
N ARG A 30 19.37 1.81 23.42
CA ARG A 30 18.49 2.98 23.36
C ARG A 30 17.04 2.68 23.74
N GLY A 31 16.66 1.40 23.69
CA GLY A 31 15.31 0.93 24.00
C GLY A 31 14.92 -0.27 23.15
N ASP A 32 13.67 -0.67 23.26
CA ASP A 32 13.05 -1.74 22.47
C ASP A 32 11.92 -1.17 21.59
N ARG A 33 11.32 -2.02 20.75
CA ARG A 33 10.22 -1.61 19.88
C ARG A 33 9.00 -1.06 20.64
N ILE A 34 8.72 -1.55 21.85
CA ILE A 34 7.57 -1.16 22.67
C ILE A 34 7.82 0.23 23.27
N SER A 35 8.94 0.41 23.97
CA SER A 35 9.32 1.67 24.63
C SER A 35 9.56 2.80 23.62
N LEU A 36 10.09 2.47 22.43
CA LEU A 36 10.31 3.44 21.36
C LEU A 36 9.13 3.56 20.38
N SER A 37 8.01 2.88 20.59
CA SER A 37 6.90 2.79 19.62
C SER A 37 6.39 4.14 19.10
N GLY A 38 6.31 5.17 19.97
CA GLY A 38 5.91 6.52 19.58
C GLY A 38 6.95 7.26 18.71
N ARG A 39 8.24 7.00 18.91
CA ARG A 39 9.33 7.55 18.07
C ARG A 39 9.43 6.79 16.76
N LEU A 40 9.36 5.45 16.81
CA LEU A 40 9.36 4.58 15.65
C LEU A 40 8.19 4.89 14.72
N GLY A 41 6.99 5.13 15.27
CA GLY A 41 5.83 5.48 14.46
C GLY A 41 6.00 6.80 13.68
N ARG A 42 6.67 7.79 14.27
CA ARG A 42 7.00 9.06 13.59
C ARG A 42 8.02 8.88 12.47
N ILE A 43 9.02 8.01 12.67
CA ILE A 43 10.08 7.78 11.68
C ILE A 43 9.58 6.90 10.53
N THR A 44 8.77 5.89 10.84
CA THR A 44 8.44 4.81 9.89
C THR A 44 7.02 4.90 9.33
N ASN A 45 6.20 5.82 9.85
CA ASN A 45 4.75 5.91 9.58
C ASN A 45 3.96 4.64 9.93
N ILE A 46 4.51 3.78 10.79
CA ILE A 46 3.84 2.57 11.27
C ILE A 46 3.13 2.90 12.58
N GLY A 47 1.82 2.62 12.64
CA GLY A 47 1.02 2.91 13.82
C GLY A 47 1.51 2.18 15.07
N ARG A 48 1.44 2.84 16.24
CA ARG A 48 1.82 2.26 17.53
C ARG A 48 1.18 0.89 17.78
N ARG A 49 -0.10 0.73 17.46
CA ARG A 49 -0.83 -0.54 17.62
C ARG A 49 -0.21 -1.68 16.81
N THR A 50 0.30 -1.39 15.61
CA THR A 50 0.98 -2.36 14.75
C THR A 50 2.35 -2.74 15.30
N LEU A 51 3.11 -1.77 15.81
CA LEU A 51 4.43 -2.01 16.43
C LEU A 51 4.31 -2.83 17.73
N LEU A 52 3.19 -2.69 18.45
CA LEU A 52 2.90 -3.46 19.66
C LEU A 52 2.32 -4.85 19.36
N ASN A 53 1.62 -5.02 18.23
CA ASN A 53 1.00 -6.29 17.85
C ASN A 53 1.15 -6.56 16.34
N PRO A 54 2.30 -7.12 15.91
CA PRO A 54 2.53 -7.52 14.52
C PRO A 54 1.62 -8.66 14.03
N ASN A 55 0.93 -9.39 14.89
CA ASN A 55 0.05 -10.49 14.43
C ASN A 55 -1.21 -9.98 13.70
N ARG A 56 -1.47 -8.67 13.74
CA ARG A 56 -2.63 -8.03 13.09
C ARG A 56 -2.29 -7.38 11.75
N LEU A 57 -1.17 -7.74 11.12
CA LEU A 57 -0.78 -7.18 9.82
C LEU A 57 -1.82 -7.48 8.74
N SER A 58 -2.37 -8.69 8.71
CA SER A 58 -3.38 -9.11 7.73
C SER A 58 -4.69 -8.33 7.82
N THR A 59 -5.01 -7.76 8.99
CA THR A 59 -6.23 -6.96 9.19
C THR A 59 -6.08 -5.52 8.69
N LEU A 60 -4.86 -5.10 8.33
CA LEU A 60 -4.60 -3.74 7.85
C LEU A 60 -4.74 -3.69 6.33
N PRO A 61 -5.27 -2.57 5.79
CA PRO A 61 -5.37 -2.38 4.36
C PRO A 61 -4.02 -2.60 3.67
N VAL A 62 -4.03 -3.25 2.51
CA VAL A 62 -2.86 -3.41 1.64
C VAL A 62 -2.17 -2.07 1.39
N ALA A 63 -2.93 -1.01 1.08
CA ALA A 63 -2.38 0.33 0.86
C ALA A 63 -1.56 0.85 2.05
N ARG A 64 -2.04 0.58 3.27
CA ARG A 64 -1.39 1.01 4.50
C ARG A 64 -0.08 0.28 4.72
N ARG A 65 -0.05 -1.02 4.42
CA ARG A 65 1.19 -1.82 4.48
C ARG A 65 2.18 -1.36 3.40
N MET A 66 1.71 -1.08 2.19
CA MET A 66 2.53 -0.52 1.10
C MET A 66 3.15 0.81 1.48
N SER A 67 2.41 1.68 2.18
CA SER A 67 2.89 3.02 2.57
C SER A 67 4.13 2.96 3.46
N TRP A 68 4.37 1.88 4.18
CA TRP A 68 5.56 1.74 5.02
C TRP A 68 6.83 1.74 4.16
N ALA A 69 6.80 1.15 2.97
CA ALA A 69 7.95 1.19 2.07
C ALA A 69 8.05 2.46 1.21
N ALA A 70 7.17 3.44 1.39
CA ALA A 70 7.12 4.63 0.52
C ALA A 70 8.39 5.50 0.58
N THR A 71 9.01 5.60 1.75
CA THR A 71 10.24 6.40 1.97
C THR A 71 11.51 5.54 2.05
N ARG A 72 11.38 4.23 1.84
CA ARG A 72 12.50 3.28 1.92
C ARG A 72 13.14 3.07 0.56
N GLN A 73 14.43 2.82 0.57
CA GLN A 73 15.29 2.67 -0.61
C GLN A 73 15.88 1.27 -0.67
N THR A 74 16.04 0.76 -1.89
CA THR A 74 16.74 -0.49 -2.18
C THR A 74 17.81 -0.25 -3.24
N THR A 75 18.88 -1.03 -3.20
CA THR A 75 19.96 -0.92 -4.18
C THR A 75 19.54 -1.51 -5.52
N ARG A 76 18.85 -2.66 -5.51
CA ARG A 76 18.36 -3.31 -6.74
C ARG A 76 16.89 -2.93 -6.95
N PRO A 77 16.45 -2.64 -8.19
CA PRO A 77 15.06 -2.29 -8.49
C PRO A 77 14.06 -3.37 -8.03
N LYS A 78 14.40 -4.65 -8.24
CA LYS A 78 13.54 -5.78 -7.84
C LYS A 78 13.35 -5.93 -6.33
N ASP A 79 14.31 -5.45 -5.54
CA ASP A 79 14.25 -5.56 -4.08
C ASP A 79 13.15 -4.67 -3.49
N THR A 80 12.67 -3.66 -4.23
CA THR A 80 11.47 -2.88 -3.86
C THR A 80 10.24 -3.79 -3.68
N ALA A 81 10.19 -4.89 -4.41
CA ALA A 81 9.15 -5.91 -4.30
C ALA A 81 9.53 -7.00 -3.29
N TYR A 82 10.73 -7.58 -3.40
CA TYR A 82 11.11 -8.73 -2.58
C TYR A 82 11.19 -8.42 -1.09
N CYS A 83 11.60 -7.21 -0.71
CA CYS A 83 11.59 -6.77 0.69
C CYS A 83 10.18 -6.67 1.30
N LEU A 84 9.12 -6.77 0.50
CA LEU A 84 7.73 -6.66 0.95
C LEU A 84 6.99 -8.01 0.99
N VAL A 85 7.52 -9.05 0.37
CA VAL A 85 6.86 -10.36 0.26
C VAL A 85 6.40 -10.90 1.62
N GLY A 86 7.27 -10.82 2.65
CA GLY A 86 6.94 -11.24 4.01
C GLY A 86 5.91 -10.36 4.74
N ILE A 87 5.81 -9.07 4.40
CA ILE A 87 4.81 -8.15 4.96
C ILE A 87 3.40 -8.49 4.43
N PHE A 88 3.33 -8.98 3.20
CA PHE A 88 2.07 -9.37 2.56
C PHE A 88 1.73 -10.85 2.71
N GLY A 89 2.69 -11.69 3.13
CA GLY A 89 2.46 -13.13 3.29
C GLY A 89 2.20 -13.84 1.96
N VAL A 90 2.69 -13.28 0.85
CA VAL A 90 2.57 -13.87 -0.48
C VAL A 90 3.78 -14.71 -0.81
N ASN A 91 3.65 -15.64 -1.75
CA ASN A 91 4.79 -16.35 -2.32
C ASN A 91 5.08 -15.81 -3.72
N MET A 92 6.34 -15.47 -3.99
CA MET A 92 6.77 -14.93 -5.28
C MET A 92 8.16 -15.49 -5.64
N PRO A 93 8.28 -16.30 -6.71
CA PRO A 93 9.58 -16.78 -7.18
C PRO A 93 10.52 -15.63 -7.56
N LEU A 94 11.77 -15.74 -7.12
CA LEU A 94 12.83 -14.79 -7.48
C LEU A 94 13.19 -14.95 -8.96
N ILE A 95 13.06 -13.87 -9.73
CA ILE A 95 13.45 -13.84 -11.14
C ILE A 95 14.65 -12.89 -11.30
N TYR A 96 15.67 -13.37 -12.01
CA TYR A 96 16.83 -12.56 -12.36
C TYR A 96 16.50 -11.67 -13.56
N GLY A 97 16.97 -10.42 -13.57
CA GLY A 97 16.72 -9.48 -14.67
C GLY A 97 15.33 -8.83 -14.72
N GLU A 98 14.40 -9.19 -13.83
CA GLU A 98 13.02 -8.67 -13.85
C GLU A 98 12.89 -7.16 -13.56
N GLY A 99 13.89 -6.56 -12.91
CA GLY A 99 13.93 -5.12 -12.66
C GLY A 99 12.71 -4.60 -11.91
N ALA A 100 12.07 -3.55 -12.42
CA ALA A 100 10.90 -2.92 -11.83
C ALA A 100 9.60 -3.74 -11.98
N ASN A 101 9.56 -4.72 -12.90
CA ASN A 101 8.38 -5.58 -13.08
C ASN A 101 8.11 -6.45 -11.85
N ALA A 102 9.10 -6.64 -10.98
CA ALA A 102 8.92 -7.37 -9.73
C ALA A 102 7.85 -6.69 -8.85
N PHE A 103 7.74 -5.36 -8.88
CA PHE A 103 6.73 -4.64 -8.09
C PHE A 103 5.31 -4.80 -8.64
N LEU A 104 5.17 -4.98 -9.96
CA LEU A 104 3.88 -5.31 -10.57
C LEU A 104 3.46 -6.73 -10.17
N ARG A 105 4.35 -7.72 -10.29
CA ARG A 105 4.07 -9.09 -9.86
C ARG A 105 3.79 -9.21 -8.37
N LEU A 106 4.42 -8.40 -7.51
CA LEU A 106 4.07 -8.34 -6.09
C LEU A 106 2.59 -7.94 -5.93
N GLN A 107 2.15 -6.89 -6.62
CA GLN A 107 0.76 -6.45 -6.56
C GLN A 107 -0.22 -7.50 -7.11
N GLU A 108 0.17 -8.23 -8.16
CA GLU A 108 -0.61 -9.36 -8.68
C GLU A 108 -0.71 -10.51 -7.69
N ALA A 109 0.41 -10.87 -7.05
CA ALA A 109 0.43 -11.89 -6.00
C ALA A 109 -0.44 -11.49 -4.81
N ILE A 110 -0.44 -10.20 -4.44
CA ILE A 110 -1.32 -9.65 -3.40
C ILE A 110 -2.78 -9.73 -3.85
N ALA A 111 -3.09 -9.32 -5.07
CA ALA A 111 -4.44 -9.38 -5.64
C ALA A 111 -5.00 -10.81 -5.74
N LEU A 112 -4.13 -11.80 -5.92
CA LEU A 112 -4.53 -13.22 -5.89
C LEU A 112 -4.72 -13.75 -4.47
N ALA A 113 -3.94 -13.23 -3.51
CA ALA A 113 -4.00 -13.66 -2.12
C ALA A 113 -5.08 -12.94 -1.29
N THR A 114 -5.50 -11.74 -1.71
CA THR A 114 -6.45 -10.90 -1.00
C THR A 114 -7.39 -10.19 -1.95
N GLU A 115 -8.62 -9.93 -1.49
CA GLU A 115 -9.64 -9.18 -2.22
C GLU A 115 -9.72 -7.71 -1.73
N ASP A 116 -8.59 -7.20 -1.25
CA ASP A 116 -8.49 -5.88 -0.63
C ASP A 116 -8.36 -4.77 -1.69
N LEU A 117 -9.47 -4.05 -1.92
CA LEU A 117 -9.54 -2.93 -2.86
C LEU A 117 -8.60 -1.77 -2.54
N SER A 118 -8.09 -1.67 -1.31
CA SER A 118 -7.09 -0.65 -0.99
C SER A 118 -5.81 -0.82 -1.80
N LEU A 119 -5.55 -1.99 -2.40
CA LEU A 119 -4.46 -2.16 -3.39
C LEU A 119 -4.47 -1.07 -4.47
N PHE A 120 -5.64 -0.54 -4.84
CA PHE A 120 -5.80 0.49 -5.87
C PHE A 120 -5.80 1.93 -5.31
N ALA A 121 -5.60 2.13 -4.02
CA ALA A 121 -5.69 3.44 -3.33
C ALA A 121 -4.44 4.33 -3.45
N TRP A 122 -3.46 3.95 -4.29
CA TRP A 122 -2.27 4.75 -4.53
C TRP A 122 -2.61 6.09 -5.21
N ALA A 123 -1.70 7.07 -5.18
CA ALA A 123 -1.85 8.35 -5.86
C ALA A 123 -0.80 8.53 -6.96
N GLY A 124 -1.15 9.24 -8.03
CA GLY A 124 -0.16 9.68 -9.02
C GLY A 124 0.89 10.60 -8.36
N PRO A 125 2.08 10.78 -8.97
CA PRO A 125 3.03 11.79 -8.50
C PRO A 125 2.32 13.14 -8.46
N GLY A 126 2.12 13.68 -7.25
CA GLY A 126 1.37 14.90 -6.98
C GLY A 126 2.15 16.18 -7.28
N GLY A 127 2.76 16.25 -8.46
CA GLY A 127 3.17 17.52 -9.06
C GLY A 127 2.05 18.00 -9.98
N GLU A 128 1.95 19.31 -10.18
CA GLU A 128 1.18 19.88 -11.29
C GLU A 128 1.41 18.99 -12.51
N ALA A 129 0.33 18.41 -13.03
CA ALA A 129 0.43 17.56 -14.20
C ALA A 129 1.09 18.44 -15.27
N SER A 130 2.36 18.14 -15.60
CA SER A 130 2.96 18.65 -16.82
C SER A 130 1.90 18.46 -17.92
N PRO A 131 1.67 19.44 -18.80
CA PRO A 131 0.70 19.31 -19.88
C PRO A 131 0.92 18.03 -20.72
N ASP A 132 2.14 17.48 -20.71
CA ASP A 132 2.53 16.24 -21.40
C ASP A 132 2.36 14.96 -20.56
N ALA A 133 1.96 15.06 -19.30
CA ALA A 133 1.76 13.90 -18.45
C ALA A 133 0.53 13.12 -18.95
N PRO A 134 0.61 11.79 -19.12
CA PRO A 134 -0.50 11.02 -19.67
C PRO A 134 -1.74 11.22 -18.80
N ARG A 135 -2.87 11.55 -19.44
CA ARG A 135 -4.17 11.83 -18.79
C ARG A 135 -4.70 10.63 -17.99
N TYR A 136 -4.25 9.44 -18.35
CA TYR A 136 -4.64 8.17 -17.76
C TYR A 136 -3.45 7.50 -17.09
N SER A 137 -3.75 6.59 -16.17
CA SER A 137 -2.74 5.75 -15.53
C SER A 137 -3.18 4.29 -15.52
N GLY A 138 -2.22 3.38 -15.40
CA GLY A 138 -2.53 1.96 -15.20
C GLY A 138 -3.29 1.73 -13.90
N LEU A 139 -3.81 0.53 -13.69
CA LEU A 139 -4.56 0.21 -12.46
C LEU A 139 -3.62 -0.02 -11.26
N LEU A 140 -2.48 -0.66 -11.49
CA LEU A 140 -1.45 -0.96 -10.48
C LEU A 140 -0.41 0.17 -10.39
N ALA A 141 0.14 0.35 -9.20
CA ALA A 141 1.18 1.34 -8.93
C ALA A 141 2.52 0.91 -9.55
N ARG A 142 3.38 1.89 -9.84
CA ARG A 142 4.76 1.66 -10.30
C ARG A 142 5.76 1.62 -9.15
N SER A 143 5.39 2.13 -7.97
CA SER A 143 6.27 2.20 -6.79
C SER A 143 5.46 2.29 -5.49
N SER A 144 6.02 1.78 -4.39
CA SER A 144 5.51 1.97 -3.03
C SER A 144 5.38 3.44 -2.64
N ALA A 145 6.19 4.33 -3.23
CA ALA A 145 6.14 5.77 -2.98
C ALA A 145 4.75 6.38 -3.27
N GLN A 146 4.01 5.79 -4.23
CA GLN A 146 2.66 6.22 -4.58
C GLN A 146 1.63 5.94 -3.47
N PHE A 147 1.99 5.14 -2.46
CA PHE A 147 1.15 4.87 -1.29
C PHE A 147 1.55 5.74 -0.08
N ALA A 148 2.44 6.73 -0.21
CA ALA A 148 2.92 7.53 0.93
C ALA A 148 1.79 8.09 1.83
N ASN A 149 0.66 8.48 1.24
CA ASN A 149 -0.49 9.05 1.93
C ASN A 149 -1.46 8.01 2.53
N CYS A 150 -1.14 6.72 2.42
CA CYS A 150 -2.03 5.62 2.84
C CYS A 150 -1.79 5.15 4.29
N SER A 151 -0.86 5.76 5.03
CA SER A 151 -0.41 5.30 6.35
C SER A 151 -1.50 5.27 7.44
N GLN A 152 -2.58 6.04 7.25
CA GLN A 152 -3.72 6.11 8.17
C GLN A 152 -4.98 5.40 7.68
N LEU A 153 -4.93 4.75 6.50
CA LEU A 153 -6.09 4.06 5.97
C LEU A 153 -6.60 2.95 6.90
N ARG A 154 -7.91 2.78 6.90
CA ARG A 154 -8.61 1.70 7.61
C ARG A 154 -9.64 1.07 6.69
N ASN A 155 -9.80 -0.24 6.81
CA ASN A 155 -10.87 -0.94 6.12
C ASN A 155 -12.22 -0.57 6.73
N ASN A 156 -13.25 -0.48 5.90
CA ASN A 156 -14.61 -0.35 6.38
C ASN A 156 -15.13 -1.73 6.77
N GLN A 157 -15.15 -2.04 8.07
CA GLN A 157 -15.51 -3.38 8.57
C GLN A 157 -16.96 -3.76 8.26
N GLU A 158 -17.87 -2.80 8.17
CA GLU A 158 -19.28 -3.05 7.83
C GLU A 158 -19.44 -3.58 6.40
N LEU A 159 -18.59 -3.11 5.47
CA LEU A 159 -18.59 -3.57 4.08
C LEU A 159 -17.83 -4.88 3.88
N LEU A 160 -16.94 -5.25 4.81
CA LEU A 160 -16.26 -6.55 4.83
C LEU A 160 -17.16 -7.67 5.36
N GLN A 161 -18.28 -7.33 6.01
CA GLN A 161 -19.24 -8.31 6.53
C GLN A 161 -20.09 -8.94 5.44
N TYR A 162 -20.15 -8.29 4.27
CA TYR A 162 -20.76 -8.85 3.08
C TYR A 162 -19.70 -9.63 2.29
N ASP A 163 -19.86 -10.95 2.22
CA ASP A 163 -18.96 -11.88 1.51
C ASP A 163 -19.14 -11.75 -0.01
N PHE A 164 -18.71 -10.61 -0.56
CA PHE A 164 -18.67 -10.38 -2.00
C PHE A 164 -17.24 -10.46 -2.47
N ARG A 165 -16.96 -11.34 -3.44
CA ARG A 165 -15.74 -11.23 -4.24
C ARG A 165 -15.77 -9.94 -5.06
N LEU A 166 -15.14 -8.88 -4.54
CA LEU A 166 -15.20 -7.55 -5.14
C LEU A 166 -14.44 -7.46 -6.47
N PHE A 167 -13.39 -8.27 -6.62
CA PHE A 167 -12.71 -8.42 -7.90
C PHE A 167 -12.09 -9.81 -8.05
N THR A 168 -11.79 -10.16 -9.29
CA THR A 168 -10.99 -11.33 -9.66
C THR A 168 -9.89 -10.91 -10.63
N MET A 169 -8.75 -11.61 -10.59
CA MET A 169 -7.67 -11.42 -11.55
C MET A 169 -7.57 -12.66 -12.44
N VAL A 170 -7.61 -12.46 -13.75
CA VAL A 170 -7.45 -13.50 -14.77
C VAL A 170 -6.53 -12.97 -15.87
N ASN A 171 -5.44 -13.68 -16.16
CA ASN A 171 -4.48 -13.33 -17.22
C ASN A 171 -4.01 -11.85 -17.17
N HIS A 172 -3.61 -11.37 -15.99
CA HIS A 172 -3.23 -9.96 -15.74
C HIS A 172 -4.35 -8.92 -15.88
N CYS A 173 -5.60 -9.34 -16.12
CA CYS A 173 -6.77 -8.48 -16.16
C CYS A 173 -7.55 -8.52 -14.85
N PHE A 174 -8.08 -7.37 -14.43
CA PHE A 174 -8.93 -7.25 -13.25
C PHE A 174 -10.38 -7.11 -13.67
N ARG A 175 -11.23 -8.00 -13.15
CA ARG A 175 -12.68 -7.92 -13.29
C ARG A 175 -13.29 -7.54 -11.95
N PHE A 176 -14.00 -6.41 -11.92
CA PHE A 176 -14.65 -5.89 -10.72
C PHE A 176 -16.14 -6.23 -10.72
N GLN A 177 -16.66 -6.59 -9.55
CA GLN A 177 -18.09 -6.76 -9.28
C GLN A 177 -18.51 -5.75 -8.21
N ILE A 178 -18.56 -4.47 -8.61
CA ILE A 178 -18.80 -3.33 -7.73
C ILE A 178 -19.79 -2.36 -8.36
N CYS A 179 -20.68 -1.79 -7.55
CA CYS A 179 -21.53 -0.68 -7.94
C CYS A 179 -20.71 0.62 -8.03
N LEU A 180 -20.64 1.20 -9.23
CA LEU A 180 -20.03 2.51 -9.45
C LEU A 180 -21.00 3.60 -9.01
N MET A 181 -20.46 4.63 -8.36
CA MET A 181 -21.17 5.88 -8.12
C MET A 181 -20.91 6.81 -9.31
N THR A 182 -21.84 7.70 -9.61
CA THR A 182 -21.68 8.70 -10.67
C THR A 182 -21.62 10.10 -10.09
N ASP A 183 -20.59 10.86 -10.44
CA ASP A 183 -20.55 12.30 -10.19
C ASP A 183 -21.41 13.02 -11.24
N ALA A 184 -22.61 13.45 -10.81
CA ALA A 184 -23.59 14.13 -11.65
C ALA A 184 -23.07 15.41 -12.31
N ARG A 185 -21.98 16.02 -11.81
CA ARG A 185 -21.44 17.28 -12.34
C ARG A 185 -20.49 17.09 -13.52
N ASN A 186 -19.76 15.97 -13.56
CA ASN A 186 -18.64 15.78 -14.49
C ASN A 186 -18.75 14.51 -15.35
N GLY A 187 -19.81 13.71 -15.18
CA GLY A 187 -19.96 12.42 -15.87
C GLY A 187 -18.89 11.39 -15.51
N GLN A 188 -18.23 11.58 -14.36
CA GLN A 188 -17.17 10.70 -13.87
C GLN A 188 -17.74 9.56 -13.05
N TYR A 189 -17.12 8.40 -13.15
CA TYR A 189 -17.49 7.22 -12.36
C TYR A 189 -16.55 7.11 -11.18
N LEU A 190 -17.08 6.81 -10.01
CA LEU A 190 -16.33 6.68 -8.76
C LEU A 190 -16.51 5.25 -8.26
N MET A 191 -15.40 4.52 -8.11
CA MET A 191 -15.39 3.17 -7.55
C MET A 191 -14.94 3.23 -6.09
N PRO A 192 -15.80 2.90 -5.11
CA PRO A 192 -15.41 2.90 -3.71
C PRO A 192 -14.39 1.78 -3.43
N LEU A 193 -13.32 2.10 -2.70
CA LEU A 193 -12.26 1.14 -2.35
C LEU A 193 -12.44 0.51 -0.96
N HIS A 194 -13.64 0.63 -0.39
CA HIS A 194 -14.04 0.07 0.92
C HIS A 194 -13.07 0.38 2.07
N CYS A 195 -12.33 1.47 1.95
CA CYS A 195 -11.43 1.99 2.98
C CYS A 195 -11.65 3.49 3.16
N HIS A 196 -11.27 3.99 4.32
CA HIS A 196 -11.45 5.39 4.69
C HIS A 196 -10.21 5.93 5.40
N MET A 197 -10.00 7.24 5.25
CA MET A 197 -9.10 8.00 6.10
C MET A 197 -9.90 8.65 7.23
N ILE A 198 -9.37 8.57 8.46
CA ILE A 198 -9.93 9.30 9.59
C ILE A 198 -9.17 10.62 9.72
N SER A 199 -9.87 11.72 9.45
CA SER A 199 -9.46 13.06 9.84
C SER A 199 -10.14 13.44 11.16
N VAL A 200 -9.62 14.47 11.84
CA VAL A 200 -10.08 14.94 13.16
C VAL A 200 -11.58 15.22 13.21
N SER A 201 -12.21 15.53 12.08
CA SER A 201 -13.63 15.90 11.99
C SER A 201 -14.49 15.02 11.06
N ARG A 202 -13.91 14.21 10.16
CA ARG A 202 -14.67 13.42 9.17
C ARG A 202 -13.97 12.12 8.78
N SER A 203 -14.75 11.08 8.56
CA SER A 203 -14.33 9.87 7.85
C SER A 203 -14.51 10.11 6.35
N CYS A 204 -13.42 10.03 5.58
CA CYS A 204 -13.45 10.21 4.14
C CYS A 204 -13.25 8.86 3.45
N THR A 205 -14.29 8.37 2.77
CA THR A 205 -14.20 7.17 1.94
C THR A 205 -13.26 7.41 0.76
N ILE A 206 -12.37 6.45 0.52
CA ILE A 206 -11.48 6.48 -0.64
C ILE A 206 -12.20 5.91 -1.85
N VAL A 207 -12.13 6.65 -2.95
CA VAL A 207 -12.70 6.27 -4.23
C VAL A 207 -11.63 6.33 -5.32
N LEU A 208 -11.74 5.44 -6.30
CA LEU A 208 -10.99 5.49 -7.54
C LEU A 208 -11.82 6.24 -8.58
N ARG A 209 -11.24 7.26 -9.20
CA ARG A 209 -11.87 8.02 -10.27
C ARG A 209 -11.67 7.30 -11.60
N LEU A 210 -12.76 7.04 -12.29
CA LEU A 210 -12.83 6.29 -13.53
C LEU A 210 -13.47 7.14 -14.64
N ILE A 211 -12.94 6.98 -15.85
CA ILE A 211 -13.51 7.51 -17.07
C ILE A 211 -14.00 6.34 -17.92
N LYS A 212 -15.26 6.43 -18.37
CA LYS A 212 -15.81 5.48 -19.33
C LYS A 212 -15.22 5.74 -20.71
N THR A 213 -14.75 4.68 -21.34
CA THR A 213 -14.24 4.63 -22.71
C THR A 213 -15.10 3.64 -23.51
N GLY A 214 -14.94 3.57 -24.83
CA GLY A 214 -15.75 2.69 -25.68
C GLY A 214 -15.71 1.21 -25.28
N ALA A 215 -14.57 0.74 -24.73
CA ALA A 215 -14.36 -0.67 -24.37
C ALA A 215 -14.33 -0.95 -22.86
N GLY A 216 -14.48 0.07 -21.99
CA GLY A 216 -14.39 -0.13 -20.54
C GLY A 216 -14.09 1.12 -19.74
N PHE A 217 -13.45 0.96 -18.58
CA PHE A 217 -13.09 2.06 -17.68
C PHE A 217 -11.59 2.22 -17.54
N VAL A 218 -11.12 3.47 -17.47
CA VAL A 218 -9.71 3.79 -17.26
C VAL A 218 -9.57 4.67 -16.02
N ARG A 219 -8.52 4.40 -15.24
CA ARG A 219 -8.17 5.20 -14.07
C ARG A 219 -7.73 6.60 -14.48
N HIS A 220 -8.45 7.60 -13.97
CA HIS A 220 -8.04 9.00 -14.05
C HIS A 220 -6.93 9.27 -13.03
N LYS A 221 -5.99 10.15 -13.37
CA LYS A 221 -4.97 10.61 -12.43
C LYS A 221 -5.55 11.42 -11.27
#